data_AF-A0A382E4X8-F1
#
_entry.id   AF-A0A382E4X8-F1
#
_cell.length_a   1.000
_cell.length_b   1.000
_cell.length_c   1.000
_cell.angle_alpha   90.00
_cell.angle_beta   90.00
_cell.angle_gamma   90.00
#
_symmetry.space_group_name_H-M   'P 1'
#
loop_
_entity.id
_entity.type
_entity.pdbx_description
1 polymer ?
#
loop_
_entity_poly.entity_id
_entity_poly.type
_entity_poly.pdbx_seq_one_letter_code
_entity_poly.pdbx_strand_id
1 'polypeptide(L)'
;FNVVATANTKGKGSDDGRFIGTNILNEAFLDRFSATFYQEYPSIKMEAKILNKYFALYELDEGDFVDKLTKWADVIRRSFKEGAVDEIVTTRRLIDITKSYSIFNDKLKAVAMCLERFDDETKESFTDLYTKIDAGVSMEDLNNDDTEDAQPVEHKDDVEEEVPF
;
A
#
# COMPACT_ATOMS: atom_id res chain seq x y z
N PHE A 1 15.36 8.41 31.06
CA PHE A 1 15.56 8.06 29.65
C PHE A 1 14.27 7.45 29.13
N ASN A 2 13.91 7.67 27.87
CA ASN A 2 12.69 7.09 27.27
C ASN A 2 13.12 6.10 26.18
N VAL A 3 12.51 4.92 26.15
CA VAL A 3 12.79 3.88 25.13
C VAL A 3 11.61 3.83 24.16
N VAL A 4 11.91 3.90 22.86
CA VAL A 4 10.94 3.78 21.77
C VAL A 4 11.41 2.68 20.84
N ALA A 5 10.51 1.78 20.46
CA ALA A 5 10.77 0.70 19.51
C ALA A 5 9.68 0.65 18.45
N THR A 6 10.02 0.20 17.24
CA THR A 6 9.11 0.07 16.10
C THR A 6 9.11 -1.36 15.59
N ALA A 7 7.95 -1.91 15.26
CA ALA A 7 7.80 -3.24 14.67
C ALA A 7 6.74 -3.23 13.55
N ASN A 8 7.01 -3.90 12.42
CA ASN A 8 6.12 -3.89 11.26
C ASN A 8 4.98 -4.92 11.37
N THR A 9 5.21 -6.07 12.00
CA THR A 9 4.24 -7.19 12.04
C THR A 9 3.52 -7.32 13.38
N LYS A 10 3.43 -6.23 14.14
CA LYS A 10 2.91 -6.25 15.53
C LYS A 10 3.62 -7.28 16.43
N GLY A 11 4.86 -7.66 16.08
CA GLY A 11 5.64 -8.67 16.80
C GLY A 11 5.32 -10.12 16.46
N LYS A 12 4.46 -10.39 15.47
CA LYS A 12 4.09 -11.76 15.07
C LYS A 12 5.08 -12.44 14.13
N GLY A 13 6.24 -11.84 13.86
CA GLY A 13 7.18 -12.36 12.85
C GLY A 13 6.64 -12.21 11.42
N SER A 14 7.26 -12.90 10.46
CA SER A 14 6.83 -12.92 9.05
C SER A 14 7.19 -14.28 8.46
N ASP A 15 6.19 -15.09 8.15
CA ASP A 15 6.40 -16.40 7.51
C ASP A 15 6.51 -16.30 5.97
N ASP A 16 6.05 -15.18 5.42
CA ASP A 16 5.97 -14.89 3.98
C ASP A 16 7.30 -14.40 3.37
N GLY A 17 8.41 -14.45 4.12
CA GLY A 17 9.72 -13.98 3.65
C GLY A 17 9.84 -12.47 3.37
N ARG A 18 8.74 -11.71 3.30
CA ARG A 18 8.72 -10.25 3.06
C ARG A 18 9.49 -9.45 4.13
N PHE A 19 9.57 -9.96 5.36
CA PHE A 19 10.37 -9.38 6.43
C PHE A 19 11.40 -10.39 6.97
N ILE A 20 12.39 -10.74 6.14
CA ILE A 20 13.52 -11.59 6.58
C ILE A 20 14.17 -10.97 7.82
N GLY A 21 14.20 -11.73 8.92
CA GLY A 21 14.77 -11.29 10.19
C GLY A 21 13.78 -10.73 11.21
N THR A 22 12.47 -10.65 10.91
CA THR A 22 11.49 -10.42 11.97
C THR A 22 11.25 -11.70 12.76
N ASN A 23 11.83 -11.75 13.96
CA ASN A 23 11.51 -12.80 14.94
C ASN A 23 10.15 -12.51 15.60
N ILE A 24 9.46 -13.58 15.97
CA ILE A 24 8.29 -13.49 16.85
C ILE A 24 8.75 -12.91 18.19
N LEU A 25 8.16 -11.79 18.60
CA LEU A 25 8.36 -11.19 19.91
C LEU A 25 7.47 -11.94 20.91
N ASN A 26 8.03 -12.33 22.05
CA ASN A 26 7.22 -12.94 23.11
C ASN A 26 6.39 -11.88 23.86
N GLU A 27 5.27 -12.32 24.41
CA GLU A 27 4.36 -11.46 25.20
C GLU A 27 5.09 -10.74 26.36
N ALA A 28 6.02 -11.43 27.04
CA ALA A 28 6.81 -10.84 28.12
C ALA A 28 7.73 -9.68 27.68
N PHE A 29 8.10 -9.60 26.39
CA PHE A 29 8.84 -8.46 25.84
C PHE A 29 7.88 -7.35 25.41
N LEU A 30 6.72 -7.68 24.85
CA LEU A 30 5.69 -6.71 24.49
C LEU A 30 5.13 -5.99 25.73
N ASP A 31 4.95 -6.69 26.86
CA ASP A 31 4.48 -6.14 28.12
C ASP A 31 5.45 -5.13 28.77
N ARG A 32 6.72 -5.09 28.32
CA ARG A 32 7.68 -4.06 28.75
C ARG A 32 7.39 -2.69 28.14
N PHE A 33 6.55 -2.63 27.11
CA PHE A 33 6.12 -1.38 26.49
C PHE A 33 4.72 -1.04 26.98
N SER A 34 4.66 -0.11 27.93
CA SER A 34 3.41 0.34 28.56
C SER A 34 2.42 1.02 27.61
N ALA A 35 2.87 1.43 26.43
CA ALA A 35 2.02 2.00 25.38
C ALA A 35 2.45 1.45 24.02
N THR A 36 1.47 0.94 23.27
CA THR A 36 1.65 0.47 21.90
C THR A 36 0.74 1.26 20.97
N PHE A 37 1.33 1.84 19.92
CA PHE A 37 0.60 2.58 18.91
C PHE A 37 0.63 1.80 17.61
N TYR A 38 -0.55 1.62 17.02
CA TYR A 38 -0.65 1.08 15.67
C TYR A 38 -0.67 2.24 14.68
N GLN A 39 0.28 2.25 13.75
CA GLN A 39 0.39 3.28 12.73
C GLN A 39 -0.07 2.71 11.39
N GLU A 40 -1.29 3.03 11.01
CA GLU A 40 -1.79 2.79 9.65
C GLU A 40 -1.22 3.80 8.66
N TYR A 41 -1.39 3.53 7.37
CA TYR A 41 -1.13 4.53 6.35
C TYR A 41 -2.01 5.77 6.58
N PRO A 42 -1.50 6.98 6.31
CA PRO A 42 -2.29 8.20 6.49
C PRO A 42 -3.55 8.17 5.60
N SER A 43 -4.63 8.81 6.06
CA SER A 43 -5.80 9.06 5.18
C SER A 43 -5.39 9.82 3.91
N ILE A 44 -6.13 9.63 2.83
CA ILE A 44 -5.92 10.31 1.53
C ILE A 44 -5.66 11.81 1.71
N LYS A 45 -6.47 12.51 2.52
CA LYS A 45 -6.31 13.96 2.79
C LYS A 45 -4.98 14.31 3.44
N MET A 46 -4.51 13.48 4.38
CA MET A 46 -3.25 13.70 5.07
C MET A 46 -2.06 13.36 4.17
N GLU A 47 -2.15 12.29 3.39
CA GLU A 47 -1.12 11.89 2.44
C GLU A 47 -0.98 12.92 1.32
N ALA A 48 -2.09 13.46 0.81
CA ALA A 48 -2.10 14.57 -0.13
C ALA A 48 -1.40 15.80 0.45
N LYS A 49 -1.62 16.12 1.73
CA LYS A 49 -0.91 17.21 2.42
C LYS A 49 0.59 16.97 2.52
N ILE A 50 1.02 15.72 2.73
CA ILE A 50 2.44 15.36 2.75
C ILE A 50 3.05 15.57 1.35
N LEU A 51 2.42 15.03 0.32
CA LEU A 51 2.92 15.12 -1.06
C LEU A 51 2.92 16.57 -1.56
N ASN A 52 1.87 17.35 -1.29
CA ASN A 52 1.83 18.77 -1.63
C ASN A 52 3.01 19.57 -1.05
N LYS A 53 3.48 19.21 0.16
CA LYS A 53 4.69 19.83 0.72
C LYS A 53 5.96 19.45 -0.03
N TYR A 54 6.05 18.23 -0.53
CA TYR A 54 7.16 17.80 -1.39
C TYR A 54 7.08 18.46 -2.77
N PHE A 55 5.90 18.59 -3.37
CA PHE A 55 5.71 19.37 -4.60
C PHE A 55 6.15 20.83 -4.45
N ALA A 56 5.75 21.47 -3.35
CA ALA A 56 6.19 22.83 -3.04
C ALA A 56 7.72 22.94 -2.84
N LEU A 57 8.36 21.90 -2.27
CA LEU A 57 9.82 21.84 -2.14
C LEU A 57 10.52 21.78 -3.50
N TYR A 58 9.87 21.18 -4.50
CA TYR A 58 10.37 21.05 -5.86
C TYR A 58 9.87 22.16 -6.80
N GLU A 59 9.18 23.18 -6.27
CA GLU A 59 8.59 24.28 -7.04
C GLU A 59 7.64 23.81 -8.16
N LEU A 60 6.95 22.69 -7.91
CA LEU A 60 5.97 22.10 -8.82
C LEU A 60 4.56 22.45 -8.39
N ASP A 61 3.70 22.74 -9.37
CA ASP A 61 2.26 22.93 -9.17
C ASP A 61 1.50 22.04 -10.16
N GLU A 62 1.22 20.81 -9.75
CA GLU A 62 0.27 19.94 -10.47
C GLU A 62 -0.93 19.65 -9.58
N GLY A 63 -2.02 20.37 -9.83
CA GLY A 63 -3.21 20.37 -9.00
C GLY A 63 -3.80 18.97 -8.75
N ASP A 64 -4.10 18.21 -9.81
CA ASP A 64 -4.84 16.95 -9.68
C ASP A 64 -3.96 15.70 -9.49
N PHE A 65 -2.65 15.80 -9.75
CA PHE A 65 -1.77 14.64 -9.75
C PHE A 65 -1.57 14.06 -8.35
N VAL A 66 -1.46 14.93 -7.33
CA VAL A 66 -1.39 14.49 -5.93
C VAL A 66 -2.66 13.74 -5.52
N ASP A 67 -3.83 14.21 -5.95
CA ASP A 67 -5.10 13.57 -5.63
C ASP A 67 -5.24 12.22 -6.36
N LYS A 68 -4.83 12.14 -7.62
CA LYS A 68 -4.81 10.88 -8.39
C LYS A 68 -3.84 9.87 -7.79
N LEU A 69 -2.64 10.31 -7.41
CA LEU A 69 -1.60 9.46 -6.85
C LEU A 69 -1.98 8.87 -5.48
N THR A 70 -2.63 9.68 -4.64
CA THR A 70 -3.12 9.21 -3.33
C THR A 70 -4.30 8.26 -3.45
N LYS A 71 -5.23 8.49 -4.40
CA LYS A 71 -6.30 7.54 -4.72
C LYS A 71 -5.75 6.21 -5.23
N TRP A 72 -4.80 6.25 -6.15
CA TRP A 72 -4.16 5.06 -6.69
C TRP A 72 -3.50 4.20 -5.59
N ALA A 73 -2.75 4.83 -4.68
CA ALA A 73 -2.17 4.11 -3.55
C ALA A 73 -3.21 3.54 -2.58
N ASP A 74 -4.31 4.28 -2.34
CA ASP A 74 -5.39 3.81 -1.47
C ASP A 74 -6.11 2.58 -2.04
N VAL A 75 -6.34 2.54 -3.36
CA VAL A 75 -6.92 1.37 -4.02
C VAL A 75 -5.99 0.16 -3.88
N ILE A 76 -4.70 0.31 -4.22
CA ILE A 76 -3.73 -0.79 -4.07
C ILE A 76 -3.68 -1.31 -2.64
N ARG A 77 -3.69 -0.43 -1.64
CA ARG A 77 -3.64 -0.83 -0.22
C ARG A 77 -4.91 -1.58 0.21
N ARG A 78 -6.07 -1.27 -0.36
CA ARG A 78 -7.31 -2.02 -0.10
C ARG A 78 -7.30 -3.36 -0.80
N SER A 79 -6.91 -3.43 -2.07
CA SER A 79 -6.73 -4.70 -2.78
C SER A 79 -5.72 -5.61 -2.10
N PHE A 80 -4.63 -5.07 -1.56
CA PHE A 80 -3.66 -5.83 -0.75
C PHE A 80 -4.28 -6.37 0.54
N LYS A 81 -5.12 -5.58 1.22
CA LYS A 81 -5.80 -6.00 2.45
C LYS A 81 -6.85 -7.10 2.20
N GLU A 82 -7.45 -7.09 1.02
CA GLU A 82 -8.41 -8.10 0.55
C GLU A 82 -7.72 -9.36 -0.01
N GLY A 83 -6.39 -9.35 -0.16
CA GLY A 83 -5.62 -10.47 -0.69
C GLY A 83 -5.66 -10.60 -2.21
N ALA A 84 -6.20 -9.59 -2.92
CA ALA A 84 -6.25 -9.55 -4.38
C ALA A 84 -4.90 -9.20 -5.02
N VAL A 85 -4.00 -8.55 -4.26
CA VAL A 85 -2.66 -8.18 -4.72
C VAL A 85 -1.62 -8.49 -3.66
N ASP A 86 -0.48 -9.02 -4.09
CA ASP A 86 0.65 -9.38 -3.24
C ASP A 86 1.63 -8.24 -2.94
N GLU A 87 1.49 -7.12 -3.64
CA GLU A 87 2.40 -6.00 -3.50
C GLU A 87 1.71 -4.74 -2.99
N ILE A 88 2.45 -3.96 -2.20
CA ILE A 88 1.94 -2.74 -1.56
C ILE A 88 2.75 -1.50 -1.91
N VAL A 89 2.04 -0.38 -2.05
CA VAL A 89 2.62 0.93 -2.27
C VAL A 89 2.68 1.71 -0.96
N THR A 90 3.89 2.03 -0.51
CA THR A 90 4.13 2.81 0.71
C THR A 90 4.06 4.32 0.44
N THR A 91 3.79 5.13 1.47
CA THR A 91 3.87 6.60 1.36
C THR A 91 5.24 7.09 0.90
N ARG A 92 6.32 6.37 1.25
CA ARG A 92 7.67 6.69 0.77
C ARG A 92 7.78 6.57 -0.75
N ARG A 93 7.17 5.55 -1.36
CA ARG A 93 7.12 5.43 -2.83
C ARG A 93 6.44 6.62 -3.47
N LEU A 94 5.34 7.10 -2.88
CA LEU A 94 4.66 8.27 -3.42
C LEU A 94 5.56 9.50 -3.42
N ILE A 95 6.35 9.70 -2.36
CA ILE A 95 7.37 10.76 -2.29
C ILE A 95 8.43 10.57 -3.39
N ASP A 96 8.91 9.35 -3.62
CA ASP A 96 9.88 9.07 -4.69
C ASP A 96 9.31 9.34 -6.09
N ILE A 97 8.02 9.10 -6.31
CA ILE A 97 7.30 9.47 -7.54
C ILE A 97 7.28 10.99 -7.69
N THR A 98 7.01 11.76 -6.63
CA THR A 98 7.03 13.24 -6.70
C THR A 98 8.41 13.77 -7.11
N LYS A 99 9.48 13.17 -6.57
CA LYS A 99 10.85 13.51 -6.90
C LYS A 99 11.19 13.14 -8.34
N SER A 100 10.79 11.96 -8.78
CA SER A 100 10.99 11.51 -10.17
C SER A 100 10.27 12.43 -11.15
N TYR A 101 9.03 12.80 -10.83
CA TYR A 101 8.25 13.75 -11.62
C TYR A 101 8.95 15.11 -11.73
N SER A 102 9.55 15.64 -10.64
CA SER A 102 10.33 16.90 -10.69
C SER A 102 11.53 16.90 -11.63
N ILE A 103 12.07 15.71 -11.95
CA ILE A 103 13.23 15.56 -12.83
C ILE A 103 12.80 15.39 -14.28
N PHE A 104 11.75 14.58 -14.51
CA PHE A 104 11.36 14.16 -15.86
C PHE A 104 10.15 14.91 -16.43
N ASN A 105 9.38 15.62 -15.60
CA ASN A 105 8.13 16.31 -15.96
C ASN A 105 7.12 15.42 -16.71
N ASP A 106 7.11 14.12 -16.42
CA ASP A 106 6.21 13.14 -17.02
C ASP A 106 5.64 12.25 -15.91
N LYS A 107 4.31 12.29 -15.74
CA LYS A 107 3.58 11.58 -14.68
C LYS A 107 3.70 10.06 -14.83
N LEU A 108 3.45 9.55 -16.04
CA LEU A 108 3.46 8.12 -16.32
C LEU A 108 4.87 7.55 -16.17
N LYS A 109 5.87 8.28 -16.67
CA LYS A 109 7.26 7.89 -16.51
C LYS A 109 7.68 7.86 -15.04
N ALA A 110 7.26 8.85 -14.23
CA ALA A 110 7.55 8.90 -12.81
C ALA A 110 6.96 7.70 -12.05
N VAL A 111 5.72 7.33 -12.36
CA VAL A 111 5.05 6.14 -11.78
C VAL A 111 5.77 4.88 -12.23
N ALA A 112 5.99 4.69 -13.54
CA ALA A 112 6.60 3.49 -14.10
C ALA A 112 7.99 3.20 -13.51
N MET A 113 8.84 4.22 -13.33
CA MET A 113 10.17 4.02 -12.71
C MET A 113 10.09 3.52 -11.26
N CYS A 114 9.05 3.87 -10.51
CA CYS A 114 8.87 3.38 -9.14
C CYS A 114 8.31 1.94 -9.07
N LEU A 115 7.78 1.46 -10.19
CA LEU A 115 7.23 0.11 -10.37
C LEU A 115 8.26 -0.89 -10.88
N GLU A 116 9.41 -0.45 -11.42
CA GLU A 116 10.47 -1.31 -12.00
C GLU A 116 11.07 -2.36 -11.05
N ARG A 117 10.80 -2.25 -9.74
CA ARG A 117 11.25 -3.25 -8.76
C ARG A 117 10.28 -4.41 -8.56
N PHE A 118 9.09 -4.32 -9.13
CA PHE A 118 8.13 -5.41 -9.16
C PHE A 118 8.36 -6.28 -10.38
N ASP A 119 7.72 -7.44 -10.40
CA ASP A 119 7.64 -8.25 -11.61
C ASP A 119 6.79 -7.55 -12.69
N ASP A 120 6.92 -8.06 -13.93
CA ASP A 120 6.28 -7.44 -15.09
C ASP A 120 4.74 -7.45 -14.97
N GLU A 121 4.17 -8.50 -14.37
CA GLU A 121 2.72 -8.64 -14.16
C GLU A 121 2.17 -7.57 -13.20
N THR A 122 2.79 -7.41 -12.01
CA THR A 122 2.38 -6.36 -11.07
C THR A 122 2.58 -4.97 -11.65
N LYS A 123 3.67 -4.77 -12.41
CA LYS A 123 3.98 -3.49 -13.04
C LYS A 123 2.92 -3.09 -14.06
N GLU A 124 2.48 -4.02 -14.91
CA GLU A 124 1.43 -3.80 -15.90
C GLU A 124 0.10 -3.48 -15.20
N SER A 125 -0.33 -4.33 -14.25
CA SER A 125 -1.54 -4.13 -13.46
C SER A 125 -1.57 -2.77 -12.74
N PHE A 126 -0.48 -2.38 -12.10
CA PHE A 126 -0.40 -1.11 -11.38
C PHE A 126 -0.36 0.11 -12.29
N THR A 127 0.24 -0.03 -13.47
CA THR A 127 0.26 1.03 -14.49
C THR A 127 -1.14 1.21 -15.09
N ASP A 128 -1.83 0.12 -15.39
CA ASP A 128 -3.21 0.14 -15.90
C ASP A 128 -4.18 0.73 -14.88
N LEU A 129 -4.05 0.35 -13.61
CA LEU A 129 -4.84 0.95 -12.54
C LEU A 129 -4.61 2.46 -12.45
N TYR A 130 -3.35 2.90 -12.58
CA TYR A 130 -3.03 4.32 -12.56
C TYR A 130 -3.64 5.06 -13.77
N THR A 131 -3.54 4.51 -14.98
CA THR A 131 -4.10 5.15 -16.19
C THR A 131 -5.62 5.25 -16.13
N LYS A 132 -6.32 4.22 -15.61
CA LYS A 132 -7.77 4.27 -15.38
C LYS A 132 -8.15 5.40 -14.42
N ILE A 133 -7.41 5.57 -13.33
CA ILE A 133 -7.64 6.65 -12.36
C ILE A 133 -7.30 8.03 -12.96
N ASP A 134 -6.24 8.13 -13.75
CA ASP A 134 -5.84 9.37 -14.42
C ASP A 134 -6.88 9.83 -15.46
N ALA A 135 -7.51 8.87 -16.16
CA ALA A 135 -8.62 9.08 -17.07
C ALA A 135 -9.94 9.48 -16.37
N GLY A 136 -9.98 9.44 -15.03
CA GLY A 136 -11.14 9.86 -14.23
C GLY A 136 -12.18 8.77 -13.98
N VAL A 137 -11.83 7.49 -14.19
CA VAL A 137 -12.70 6.36 -13.85
C VAL A 137 -12.87 6.26 -12.34
N SER A 138 -14.11 6.16 -11.86
CA SER A 138 -14.40 5.99 -10.43
C SER A 138 -14.17 4.54 -10.03
N MET A 139 -13.91 4.34 -8.75
CA MET A 139 -13.66 3.02 -8.19
C MET A 139 -14.89 2.11 -8.20
N GLU A 140 -16.10 2.69 -8.23
CA GLU A 140 -17.36 1.95 -8.41
C GLU A 140 -17.44 1.26 -9.78
N ASP A 141 -16.74 1.80 -10.78
CA ASP A 141 -16.68 1.24 -12.14
C ASP A 141 -15.59 0.16 -12.26
N LEU A 142 -14.53 0.24 -11.45
CA LEU A 142 -13.41 -0.72 -11.46
C LEU A 142 -13.78 -2.07 -10.83
N ASN A 143 -14.68 -2.08 -9.84
CA ASN A 143 -15.13 -3.31 -9.19
C ASN A 143 -16.13 -4.14 -10.04
N ASN A 144 -16.61 -3.60 -11.16
CA ASN A 144 -17.60 -4.28 -12.02
C ASN A 144 -16.98 -5.04 -13.20
N ASP A 145 -15.66 -4.94 -13.41
CA ASP A 145 -14.98 -5.52 -14.59
C ASP A 145 -14.37 -6.90 -14.32
N ASP A 146 -14.37 -7.38 -13.06
CA ASP A 146 -13.70 -8.62 -12.65
C ASP A 146 -14.65 -9.84 -12.44
N THR A 147 -15.93 -9.75 -12.84
CA THR A 147 -16.90 -10.85 -12.57
C THR A 147 -17.14 -11.86 -13.69
N GLU A 148 -16.44 -11.81 -14.84
CA GLU A 148 -16.74 -12.77 -15.93
C GLU A 148 -15.86 -14.03 -16.03
N ASP A 149 -14.76 -14.19 -15.28
CA ASP A 149 -13.89 -15.37 -15.50
C ASP A 149 -13.22 -15.98 -14.24
N ALA A 150 -13.96 -16.10 -13.13
CA ALA A 150 -13.55 -16.96 -12.02
C ALA A 150 -14.62 -18.03 -11.73
N GLN A 151 -14.39 -19.24 -12.23
CA GLN A 151 -15.14 -20.44 -11.81
C GLN A 151 -14.99 -20.62 -10.29
N PRO A 152 -16.06 -20.94 -9.55
CA PRO A 152 -16.00 -21.09 -8.10
C PRO A 152 -15.18 -22.34 -7.75
N VAL A 153 -14.05 -22.13 -7.08
CA VAL A 153 -13.32 -23.22 -6.43
C VAL A 153 -14.03 -23.52 -5.11
N GLU A 154 -14.72 -24.66 -5.05
CA GLU A 154 -15.32 -25.19 -3.83
C GLU A 154 -14.24 -25.34 -2.73
N HIS A 155 -14.33 -24.54 -1.69
CA HIS A 155 -13.59 -24.78 -0.45
C HIS A 155 -14.44 -25.71 0.42
N LYS A 156 -13.93 -26.91 0.69
CA LYS A 156 -14.53 -27.85 1.64
C LYS A 156 -14.39 -27.30 3.05
N ASP A 157 -15.51 -27.25 3.76
CA ASP A 157 -15.61 -26.94 5.17
C ASP A 157 -14.79 -27.93 6.02
N ASP A 158 -13.72 -27.46 6.66
CA ASP A 158 -13.11 -28.14 7.80
C ASP A 158 -13.50 -27.39 9.09
N VAL A 159 -14.59 -27.90 9.66
CA VAL A 159 -15.08 -27.90 11.05
C VAL A 159 -14.27 -27.09 12.09
N GLU A 160 -14.95 -26.09 12.66
CA GLU A 160 -14.61 -25.44 13.93
C GLU A 160 -14.46 -26.46 15.07
N GLU A 161 -13.28 -26.58 15.67
CA GLU A 161 -13.14 -27.08 17.04
C GLU A 161 -13.07 -25.88 18.00
N GLU A 162 -14.15 -25.68 18.75
CA GLU A 162 -14.19 -24.89 19.98
C GLU A 162 -13.10 -25.38 20.95
N VAL A 163 -12.17 -24.50 21.32
CA VAL A 163 -11.28 -24.75 22.46
C VAL A 163 -11.80 -23.96 23.68
N PRO A 164 -12.15 -24.63 24.79
CA PRO A 164 -12.70 -23.99 25.97
C PRO A 164 -11.62 -23.48 26.92
N PHE A 165 -11.90 -22.30 27.51
CA PHE A 165 -11.22 -21.54 28.58
C PHE A 165 -10.03 -20.66 28.20
#